data_AF-A0A9D4KUJ0-F1
#
_entry.id   AF-A0A9D4KUJ0-F1
#
_cell.length_a   1.000
_cell.length_b   1.000
_cell.length_c   1.000
_cell.angle_alpha   90.00
_cell.angle_beta   90.00
_cell.angle_gamma   90.00
#
_symmetry.space_group_name_H-M   'P 1'
#
loop_
_entity.id
_entity.type
_entity.pdbx_description
1 polymer ?
#
loop_
_entity_poly.entity_id
_entity_poly.type
_entity_poly.pdbx_seq_one_letter_code
_entity_poly.pdbx_strand_id
1 'polypeptide(L)'
;MVSAPETSRILMEASDDTDNSDDTKHHEEKQTKQKQFQTQVRQLVETIDDMRNPFEEDTSDLYTLDTKVVMSPEVIMSVKTAESIGKAQYESVIVERLSNNIKGFYETIKKNSLPFFRTGSRKKEAKA
;
A
#
# COMPACT_ATOMS: atom_id res chain seq x y z
N MET A 1 17.58 -65.71 -20.15
CA MET A 1 17.49 -64.27 -19.80
C MET A 1 16.38 -63.67 -20.64
N VAL A 2 15.12 -63.79 -20.21
CA VAL A 2 13.92 -63.37 -20.96
C VAL A 2 13.22 -62.30 -20.13
N SER A 3 13.79 -61.10 -20.12
CA SER A 3 13.17 -59.96 -19.42
C SER A 3 13.56 -58.61 -20.04
N ALA A 4 14.63 -58.55 -20.84
CA ALA A 4 15.09 -57.30 -21.47
C ALA A 4 14.01 -56.54 -22.26
N PRO A 5 13.15 -57.18 -23.08
CA PRO A 5 12.11 -56.46 -23.81
C PRO A 5 10.99 -55.92 -22.91
N GLU A 6 10.57 -56.70 -21.92
CA GLU A 6 9.52 -56.27 -20.97
C GLU A 6 10.05 -55.22 -20.01
N THR A 7 11.29 -55.33 -19.52
CA THR A 7 11.90 -54.29 -18.68
C THR A 7 12.11 -53.00 -19.45
N SER A 8 12.50 -53.07 -20.72
CA SER A 8 12.62 -51.86 -21.56
C SER A 8 11.26 -51.24 -21.85
N ARG A 9 10.21 -52.06 -22.05
CA ARG A 9 8.85 -51.56 -22.24
C ARG A 9 8.31 -50.89 -20.98
N ILE A 10 8.50 -51.49 -19.80
CA ILE A 10 8.10 -50.91 -18.51
C ILE A 10 8.88 -49.62 -18.24
N LEU A 11 10.18 -49.59 -18.57
CA LEU A 11 11.01 -48.39 -18.43
C LEU A 11 10.55 -47.27 -19.38
N MET A 12 10.10 -47.64 -20.58
CA MET A 12 9.62 -46.71 -21.60
C MET A 12 8.22 -46.18 -21.29
N GLU A 13 7.28 -47.03 -20.85
CA GLU A 13 5.96 -46.61 -20.33
C GLU A 13 6.12 -45.72 -19.08
N ALA A 14 7.05 -46.04 -18.17
CA ALA A 14 7.36 -45.19 -17.01
C ALA A 14 8.00 -43.85 -17.37
N SER A 15 8.67 -43.74 -18.53
CA SER A 15 9.21 -42.47 -19.03
C SER A 15 8.21 -41.68 -19.89
N ASP A 16 7.23 -42.34 -20.51
CA ASP A 16 6.19 -41.70 -21.32
C ASP A 16 5.03 -41.13 -20.46
N ASP A 17 4.92 -41.52 -19.18
CA ASP A 17 4.00 -40.93 -18.19
C ASP A 17 4.49 -39.59 -17.59
N THR A 18 5.37 -38.86 -18.29
CA THR A 18 5.70 -37.46 -17.94
C THR A 18 5.05 -36.47 -18.88
N ASP A 19 3.75 -36.64 -19.16
CA ASP A 19 2.92 -35.53 -19.64
C ASP A 19 1.66 -35.39 -18.78
N ASN A 20 1.90 -35.06 -17.52
CA ASN A 20 1.06 -34.18 -16.73
C ASN A 20 1.98 -33.43 -15.79
N SER A 21 2.47 -32.26 -16.22
CA SER A 21 3.09 -31.31 -15.30
C SER A 21 2.02 -30.69 -14.40
N ASP A 22 1.45 -31.50 -13.52
CA ASP A 22 1.04 -31.01 -12.21
C ASP A 22 2.33 -30.52 -11.55
N ASP A 23 2.65 -29.25 -11.83
CA ASP A 23 3.72 -28.54 -11.15
C ASP A 23 3.33 -28.46 -9.68
N THR A 24 3.68 -29.52 -8.93
CA THR A 24 3.52 -29.63 -7.47
C THR A 24 4.33 -28.58 -6.73
N LYS A 25 5.20 -27.86 -7.44
CA LYS A 25 5.93 -26.71 -6.89
C LYS A 25 4.95 -25.66 -6.46
N HIS A 26 5.15 -25.18 -5.24
CA HIS A 26 4.43 -24.00 -4.79
C HIS A 26 4.66 -22.85 -5.77
N HIS A 27 3.65 -22.02 -5.98
CA HIS A 27 3.71 -20.90 -6.93
C HIS A 27 4.95 -20.00 -6.73
N GLU A 28 5.41 -19.88 -5.49
CA GLU A 28 6.62 -19.14 -5.08
C GLU A 28 7.94 -19.85 -5.43
N GLU A 29 7.93 -21.17 -5.63
CA GLU A 29 9.09 -21.97 -6.05
C GLU A 29 9.33 -21.92 -7.57
N LYS A 30 8.41 -21.31 -8.31
CA LYS A 30 8.60 -21.07 -9.74
C LYS A 30 9.78 -20.13 -9.97
N GLN A 31 10.68 -20.52 -10.87
CA GLN A 31 11.90 -19.75 -11.16
C GLN A 31 11.60 -18.29 -11.54
N THR A 32 10.49 -18.04 -12.24
CA THR A 32 10.05 -16.68 -12.58
C THR A 32 9.74 -15.83 -11.35
N LYS A 33 9.11 -16.41 -10.33
CA LYS A 33 8.79 -15.71 -9.07
C LYS A 33 10.03 -15.43 -8.26
N GLN A 34 10.94 -16.39 -8.16
CA GLN A 34 12.24 -16.18 -7.48
C GLN A 34 13.08 -15.10 -8.17
N LYS A 35 13.15 -15.09 -9.51
CA LYS A 35 13.85 -14.04 -10.29
C LYS A 35 13.19 -12.66 -10.12
N GLN A 36 11.85 -12.63 -10.10
CA GLN A 36 11.10 -11.39 -9.86
C GLN A 36 11.39 -10.85 -8.46
N PHE A 37 11.35 -11.71 -7.44
CA PHE A 37 11.65 -11.35 -6.06
C PHE A 37 13.09 -10.83 -5.91
N GLN A 38 14.08 -11.51 -6.48
CA GLN A 38 15.47 -11.04 -6.48
C GLN A 38 15.62 -9.67 -7.13
N THR A 39 14.97 -9.46 -8.28
CA THR A 39 14.96 -8.15 -8.94
C THR A 39 14.34 -7.07 -8.06
N GLN A 40 13.20 -7.36 -7.43
CA GLN A 40 12.49 -6.41 -6.56
C GLN A 40 13.30 -6.05 -5.32
N VAL A 41 13.93 -7.03 -4.67
CA VAL A 41 14.80 -6.79 -3.51
C VAL A 41 15.99 -5.92 -3.91
N ARG A 42 16.63 -6.23 -5.05
CA ARG A 42 17.74 -5.43 -5.56
C ARG A 42 17.31 -3.99 -5.85
N GLN A 43 16.19 -3.81 -6.55
CA GLN A 43 15.63 -2.48 -6.84
C GLN A 43 15.30 -1.72 -5.56
N LEU A 44 14.74 -2.37 -4.54
CA LEU A 44 14.45 -1.75 -3.26
C LEU A 44 15.73 -1.27 -2.57
N VAL A 45 16.78 -2.11 -2.54
CA VAL A 45 18.08 -1.73 -1.96
C VAL A 45 18.70 -0.56 -2.71
N GLU A 46 18.76 -0.62 -4.05
CA GLU A 46 19.26 0.48 -4.88
C GLU A 46 18.47 1.77 -4.62
N THR A 47 17.14 1.67 -4.53
CA THR A 47 16.26 2.81 -4.27
C THR A 47 16.49 3.41 -2.89
N ILE A 48 16.67 2.59 -1.85
CA ILE A 48 16.95 3.07 -0.48
C ILE A 48 18.35 3.69 -0.39
N ASP A 49 19.33 3.17 -1.14
CA ASP A 49 20.68 3.75 -1.18
C ASP A 49 20.68 5.11 -1.90
N ASP A 50 20.04 5.17 -3.07
CA ASP A 50 19.91 6.38 -3.89
C ASP A 50 19.08 7.47 -3.19
N MET A 51 17.92 7.09 -2.65
CA MET A 51 17.00 8.01 -1.99
C MET A 51 17.29 8.16 -0.50
N ARG A 52 18.27 7.44 0.07
CA ARG A 52 18.51 7.34 1.52
C ARG A 52 17.32 6.78 2.31
N ASN A 53 17.59 6.28 3.51
CA ASN A 53 16.55 5.78 4.41
C ASN A 53 15.71 6.95 4.96
N PRO A 54 14.42 7.08 4.59
CA PRO A 54 13.58 8.21 5.02
C PRO A 54 13.31 8.22 6.53
N PHE A 55 13.53 7.10 7.24
CA PHE A 55 13.36 7.03 8.70
C PHE A 55 14.59 7.49 9.49
N GLU A 56 15.72 7.69 8.81
CA GLU A 56 16.96 8.22 9.41
C GLU A 56 17.17 9.71 9.05
N GLU A 57 16.25 10.30 8.28
CA GLU A 57 16.35 11.71 7.88
C GLU A 57 15.73 12.63 8.93
N ASP A 58 16.58 13.39 9.62
CA ASP A 58 16.15 14.48 10.51
C ASP A 58 15.77 15.71 9.68
N THR A 59 14.56 15.69 9.09
CA THR A 59 14.00 16.83 8.36
C THR A 59 12.62 17.20 8.89
N SER A 60 12.29 18.49 8.87
CA SER A 60 10.95 18.99 9.22
C SER A 60 9.96 18.95 8.05
N ASP A 61 10.42 18.50 6.89
CA ASP A 61 9.68 18.53 5.64
C ASP A 61 8.78 17.31 5.53
N LEU A 62 7.58 17.53 5.01
CA LEU A 62 6.67 16.45 4.66
C LEU A 62 6.83 16.16 3.17
N TYR A 63 7.34 14.99 2.81
CA TYR A 63 7.56 14.59 1.43
C TYR A 63 6.98 13.22 1.13
N THR A 64 6.80 12.92 -0.15
CA THR A 64 6.34 11.60 -0.60
C THR A 64 7.52 10.65 -0.70
N LEU A 65 7.41 9.44 -0.14
CA LEU A 65 8.55 8.52 0.01
C LEU A 65 9.13 8.01 -1.32
N ASP A 66 8.30 7.88 -2.35
CA ASP A 66 8.69 7.34 -3.66
C ASP A 66 9.39 8.36 -4.56
N THR A 67 9.16 9.66 -4.34
CA THR A 67 9.65 10.75 -5.21
C THR A 67 10.51 11.77 -4.46
N LYS A 68 10.54 11.73 -3.12
CA LYS A 68 11.09 12.74 -2.22
C LYS A 68 10.60 14.18 -2.49
N VAL A 69 9.48 14.33 -3.20
CA VAL A 69 8.91 15.64 -3.48
C VAL A 69 8.24 16.18 -2.22
N VAL A 70 8.67 17.36 -1.80
CA VAL A 70 8.09 18.10 -0.67
C VAL A 70 6.64 18.49 -0.99
N MET A 71 5.76 18.24 -0.04
CA MET A 71 4.34 18.54 -0.14
C MET A 71 4.06 20.05 -0.18
N SER A 72 2.90 20.42 -0.73
CA SER A 72 2.49 21.82 -0.74
C SER A 72 2.32 22.36 0.68
N PRO A 73 2.56 23.67 0.90
CA PRO A 73 2.39 24.30 2.22
C PRO A 73 0.98 24.11 2.81
N GLU A 74 -0.04 24.05 1.96
CA GLU A 74 -1.43 23.85 2.36
C GLU A 74 -1.66 22.47 3.01
N VAL A 75 -1.05 21.41 2.45
CA VAL A 75 -1.09 20.05 2.99
C VAL A 75 -0.27 19.97 4.28
N ILE A 76 0.91 20.59 4.31
CA ILE A 76 1.77 20.64 5.51
C ILE A 76 1.01 21.28 6.67
N MET A 77 0.41 22.45 6.45
CA MET A 77 -0.40 23.14 7.45
C MET A 77 -1.59 22.29 7.90
N SER A 78 -2.27 21.63 6.96
CA SER A 78 -3.43 20.79 7.27
C SER A 78 -3.05 19.61 8.16
N VAL A 79 -1.93 18.93 7.87
CA VAL A 79 -1.43 17.84 8.73
C VAL A 79 -1.05 18.35 10.11
N LYS A 80 -0.33 19.48 10.20
CA LYS A 80 0.08 20.08 11.48
C LYS A 80 -1.10 20.54 12.35
N THR A 81 -2.17 21.02 11.74
CA THR A 81 -3.32 21.59 12.47
C THR A 81 -4.49 20.63 12.64
N ALA A 82 -4.51 19.49 11.94
CA ALA A 82 -5.63 18.54 11.96
C ALA A 82 -6.03 18.11 13.38
N GLU A 83 -5.05 17.83 14.24
CA GLU A 83 -5.29 17.44 15.63
C GLU A 83 -5.98 18.57 16.41
N SER A 84 -5.46 19.80 16.31
CA SER A 84 -6.04 20.96 16.99
C SER A 84 -7.48 21.25 16.56
N ILE A 85 -7.76 21.12 15.26
CA ILE A 85 -9.11 21.29 14.70
C ILE A 85 -10.05 20.21 15.24
N GLY A 86 -9.60 18.95 15.28
CA GLY A 86 -10.37 17.84 15.83
C GLY A 86 -10.71 18.02 17.31
N LYS A 87 -9.72 18.46 18.12
CA LYS A 87 -9.92 18.75 19.55
C LYS A 87 -10.92 19.88 19.78
N ALA A 88 -10.76 21.00 19.07
CA ALA A 88 -11.69 22.12 19.18
C ALA A 88 -13.13 21.72 18.78
N GLN A 89 -13.27 20.92 17.72
CA GLN A 89 -14.58 20.42 17.31
C GLN A 89 -15.18 19.46 18.34
N TYR A 90 -14.37 18.58 18.93
CA TYR A 90 -14.82 17.68 19.99
C TYR A 90 -15.34 18.46 21.20
N GLU A 91 -14.57 19.42 21.69
CA GLU A 91 -14.96 20.26 22.84
C GLU A 91 -16.28 21.01 22.57
N SER A 92 -16.42 21.58 21.36
CA SER A 92 -17.66 22.24 20.93
C SER A 92 -18.85 21.27 20.98
N VAL A 93 -18.70 20.03 20.51
CA VAL A 93 -19.78 19.03 20.53
C VAL A 93 -20.17 18.66 21.96
N ILE A 94 -19.19 18.49 22.86
CA ILE A 94 -19.45 18.18 24.27
C ILE A 94 -20.23 19.30 24.95
N VAL A 95 -19.81 20.55 24.74
CA VAL A 95 -20.49 21.72 25.33
C VAL A 95 -21.89 21.89 24.75
N GLU A 96 -22.04 21.83 23.43
CA GLU A 96 -23.33 22.04 22.75
C GLU A 96 -24.36 20.96 23.08
N ARG A 97 -23.96 19.69 23.20
CA ARG A 97 -24.91 18.57 23.37
C ARG A 97 -25.08 18.14 24.82
N LEU A 98 -23.99 18.03 25.58
CA LEU A 98 -24.02 17.47 26.93
C LEU A 98 -24.16 18.53 28.01
N SER A 99 -23.51 19.69 27.84
CA SER A 99 -23.53 20.74 28.88
C SER A 99 -24.73 21.65 28.75
N ASN A 100 -24.97 22.18 27.54
CA ASN A 100 -25.95 23.24 27.31
C ASN A 100 -27.23 22.78 26.61
N ASN A 101 -27.28 21.52 26.13
CA ASN A 101 -28.42 20.93 25.40
C ASN A 101 -28.94 21.84 24.25
N ILE A 102 -28.04 22.52 23.54
CA ILE A 102 -28.37 23.48 22.46
C ILE A 102 -28.78 22.72 21.19
N LYS A 103 -28.12 21.59 20.93
CA LYS A 103 -28.36 20.73 19.76
C LYS A 103 -28.73 19.33 20.19
N GLY A 104 -29.57 18.67 19.38
CA GLY A 104 -29.95 17.29 19.61
C GLY A 104 -28.75 16.34 19.56
N PHE A 105 -28.76 15.29 20.40
CA PHE A 105 -27.68 14.31 20.45
C PHE A 105 -27.41 13.63 19.09
N TYR A 106 -28.47 13.42 18.30
CA TYR A 106 -28.42 12.76 16.99
C TYR A 106 -28.23 13.70 15.80
N GLU A 107 -28.04 14.99 16.05
CA GLU A 107 -27.78 15.92 14.94
C GLU A 107 -26.43 15.62 14.26
N THR A 108 -26.36 15.93 12.97
CA THR A 108 -25.16 15.71 12.17
C THR A 108 -24.01 16.63 12.59
N ILE A 109 -22.81 16.07 12.68
CA ILE A 109 -21.57 16.84 12.91
C ILE A 109 -20.97 17.21 11.55
N LYS A 110 -20.57 18.48 11.39
CA LYS A 110 -19.93 18.95 10.16
C LYS A 110 -18.59 18.22 9.96
N LYS A 111 -18.36 17.69 8.75
CA LYS A 111 -17.08 17.09 8.39
C LYS A 111 -15.99 18.16 8.18
N ASN A 112 -14.80 17.93 8.71
CA ASN A 112 -13.62 18.74 8.39
C ASN A 112 -13.09 18.34 7.00
N SER A 113 -13.06 19.30 6.08
CA SER A 113 -12.56 19.11 4.71
C SER A 113 -11.18 19.74 4.59
N LEU A 114 -10.15 18.99 5.02
CA LEU A 114 -8.75 19.42 4.94
C LEU A 114 -8.07 18.79 3.72
N PRO A 115 -7.21 19.54 3.01
CA PRO A 115 -6.36 18.99 1.96
C PRO A 115 -5.25 18.13 2.58
N PHE A 116 -5.20 16.86 2.18
CA PHE A 116 -4.19 15.89 2.60
C PHE A 116 -3.44 15.35 1.38
N PHE A 117 -2.74 14.22 1.54
CA PHE A 117 -1.86 13.57 0.56
C PHE A 117 -2.47 13.26 -0.81
N ARG A 118 -3.80 13.27 -0.96
CA ARG A 118 -4.50 13.10 -2.25
C ARG A 118 -5.21 14.39 -2.65
N THR A 119 -4.49 15.28 -3.32
CA THR A 119 -5.12 16.19 -4.27
C THR A 119 -5.33 15.44 -5.57
N GLY A 120 -6.27 14.49 -5.58
CA GLY A 120 -6.96 14.21 -6.85
C GLY A 120 -7.58 15.54 -7.26
N SER A 121 -7.25 16.03 -8.46
CA SER A 121 -7.83 17.26 -9.00
C SER A 121 -9.33 17.24 -8.74
N ARG A 122 -9.82 18.03 -7.76
CA ARG A 122 -11.27 18.23 -7.63
C ARG A 122 -11.65 18.84 -8.96
N LYS A 123 -12.40 18.09 -9.80
CA LYS A 123 -12.90 18.61 -11.07
C LYS A 123 -13.54 19.94 -10.74
N LYS A 124 -12.96 21.04 -11.23
CA LYS A 124 -13.62 22.33 -11.17
C LYS A 124 -14.91 22.12 -11.96
N GLU A 125 -16.06 22.21 -11.31
CA GLU A 125 -17.32 22.23 -12.01
C GLU A 125 -17.24 23.38 -13.01
N ALA A 126 -17.36 23.04 -14.29
CA ALA A 126 -17.40 24.03 -15.35
C ALA A 126 -18.63 24.91 -15.06
N LYS A 127 -18.39 26.21 -14.86
CA LYS A 127 -19.49 27.17 -14.80
C LYS A 127 -20.21 27.13 -16.16
N ALA A 128 -21.50 26.83 -16.11
CA ALA A 128 -22.43 26.96 -17.23
C ALA A 128 -22.68 28.44 -17.55
#